data_AF-A0A7V5KHI8-F1
#
_entry.id   AF-A0A7V5KHI8-F1
#
_cell.length_a   1.000
_cell.length_b   1.000
_cell.length_c   1.000
_cell.angle_alpha   90.00
_cell.angle_beta   90.00
_cell.angle_gamma   90.00
#
_symmetry.space_group_name_H-M   'P 1'
#
loop_
_entity.id
_entity.type
_entity.pdbx_description
1 polymer ?
#
loop_
_entity_poly.entity_id
_entity_poly.type
_entity_poly.pdbx_seq_one_letter_code
_entity_poly.pdbx_strand_id
1 'polypeptide(L)'
;MSEISALARIFPNVDIGEGTVVEDFVIIGRPPSRRKEGELATRIGVGGIIRSHTVIYAGNAIGDRFATGHGVLIREENQIG
;
A
#
# COMPACT_ATOMS: atom_id res chain seq x y z
N MET A 1 14.60 6.53 -5.49
CA MET A 1 14.34 5.69 -4.30
C MET A 1 13.02 6.11 -3.69
N SER A 2 12.19 5.17 -3.26
CA SER A 2 10.91 5.45 -2.58
C SER A 2 11.16 5.95 -1.16
N GLU A 3 10.34 6.88 -0.68
CA GLU A 3 10.43 7.42 0.68
C GLU A 3 9.34 6.78 1.54
N ILE A 4 9.75 5.97 2.52
CA ILE A 4 8.82 5.26 3.39
C ILE A 4 9.11 5.69 4.82
N SER A 5 8.09 6.25 5.48
CA SER A 5 8.19 6.61 6.88
C SER A 5 8.56 5.39 7.75
N ALA A 6 9.43 5.62 8.73
CA ALA A 6 9.75 4.62 9.76
C ALA A 6 8.54 4.24 10.64
N LEU A 7 7.46 5.03 10.59
CA LEU A 7 6.20 4.78 11.29
C LEU A 7 5.17 4.03 10.42
N ALA A 8 5.48 3.76 9.16
CA ALA A 8 4.64 2.93 8.29
C ALA A 8 4.83 1.44 8.58
N ARG A 9 3.77 0.66 8.43
CA ARG A 9 3.80 -0.81 8.54
C ARG A 9 3.59 -1.44 7.17
N ILE A 10 4.65 -2.01 6.62
CA ILE A 10 4.63 -2.74 5.35
C ILE A 10 4.69 -4.24 5.63
N PHE A 11 3.69 -4.98 5.17
CA PHE A 11 3.67 -6.44 5.28
C PHE A 11 4.53 -7.11 4.19
N PRO A 12 4.88 -8.40 4.35
CA PRO A 12 5.56 -9.14 3.29
C PRO A 12 4.78 -9.14 1.97
N ASN A 13 5.49 -9.32 0.85
CA ASN A 13 4.92 -9.40 -0.50
C ASN A 13 4.21 -8.09 -0.96
N VAL A 14 4.71 -6.95 -0.48
CA VAL A 14 4.35 -5.62 -0.98
C VAL A 14 5.50 -5.09 -1.83
N ASP A 15 5.18 -4.69 -3.06
CA ASP A 15 6.09 -4.02 -3.97
C ASP A 15 5.64 -2.57 -4.17
N ILE A 16 6.55 -1.62 -3.99
CA ILE A 16 6.29 -0.19 -4.04
C ILE A 16 7.23 0.42 -5.06
N GLY A 17 6.65 0.92 -6.15
CA GLY A 17 7.37 1.55 -7.24
C GLY A 17 8.22 2.74 -6.78
N GLU A 18 9.31 2.97 -7.50
CA GLU A 18 10.26 4.04 -7.20
C GLU A 18 9.59 5.43 -7.14
N GLY A 19 10.03 6.26 -6.20
CA GLY A 19 9.55 7.65 -6.06
C GLY A 19 8.16 7.75 -5.44
N THR A 20 7.54 6.63 -5.06
CA THR A 20 6.32 6.64 -4.25
C THR A 20 6.67 7.03 -2.81
N VAL A 21 5.89 7.95 -2.24
CA VAL A 21 6.01 8.41 -0.86
C VAL A 21 4.95 7.72 0.00
N VAL A 22 5.36 7.18 1.14
CA VAL A 22 4.50 6.56 2.14
C VAL A 22 4.66 7.31 3.47
N GLU A 23 3.60 8.00 3.87
CA GLU A 23 3.59 8.83 5.09
C GLU A 23 3.39 8.00 6.38
N ASP A 24 3.35 8.70 7.50
CA ASP A 24 3.22 8.11 8.84
C ASP A 24 1.93 7.31 9.03
N PHE A 25 2.03 6.24 9.82
CA PHE A 25 0.90 5.39 10.22
C PHE A 25 0.15 4.72 9.05
N VAL A 26 0.76 4.69 7.86
CA VAL A 26 0.24 3.93 6.73
C VAL A 26 0.45 2.42 6.97
N ILE A 27 -0.55 1.63 6.60
CA ILE A 27 -0.48 0.17 6.63
C ILE A 27 -0.70 -0.37 5.21
N ILE A 28 0.25 -1.15 4.67
CA ILE A 28 0.15 -1.72 3.32
C ILE A 28 0.37 -3.22 3.36
N GLY A 29 -0.51 -3.97 2.68
CA GLY A 29 -0.43 -5.43 2.59
C GLY A 29 -1.07 -6.15 3.78
N ARG A 30 -1.99 -5.50 4.52
CA ARG A 30 -2.73 -6.14 5.62
C ARG A 30 -3.49 -7.36 5.08
N PRO A 31 -3.26 -8.59 5.58
CA PRO A 31 -4.01 -9.73 5.07
C PRO A 31 -5.48 -9.66 5.51
N PRO A 32 -6.43 -10.06 4.64
CA PRO A 32 -7.82 -10.25 5.04
C PRO A 32 -7.96 -11.46 5.97
N SER A 33 -9.08 -11.56 6.69
CA SER A 33 -9.26 -12.50 7.81
C SER A 33 -9.06 -14.00 7.48
N ARG A 34 -9.12 -14.38 6.20
CA ARG A 34 -8.97 -15.78 5.74
C ARG A 34 -7.63 -16.07 5.07
N ARG A 35 -6.69 -15.12 5.06
CA ARG A 35 -5.40 -15.22 4.37
C ARG A 35 -4.26 -14.94 5.35
N LYS A 36 -3.09 -15.49 5.07
CA LYS A 36 -1.88 -15.25 5.86
C LYS A 36 -1.13 -14.01 5.35
N GLU A 37 -0.29 -13.43 6.20
CA GLU A 37 0.63 -12.37 5.79
C GLU A 37 1.51 -12.84 4.63
N GLY A 38 1.70 -12.01 3.60
CA GLY A 38 2.48 -12.34 2.41
C GLY A 38 1.84 -13.31 1.42
N GLU A 39 0.68 -13.91 1.75
CA GLU A 39 -0.01 -14.85 0.85
C GLU A 39 -0.53 -14.18 -0.43
N LEU A 40 -0.88 -12.89 -0.33
CA LEU A 40 -1.34 -12.05 -1.43
C LEU A 40 -0.30 -10.97 -1.72
N ALA A 41 0.01 -10.78 -3.00
CA ALA A 41 0.90 -9.71 -3.45
C ALA A 41 0.13 -8.39 -3.56
N THR A 42 0.69 -7.30 -3.03
CA THR A 42 0.22 -5.94 -3.31
C THR A 42 1.27 -5.21 -4.11
N ARG A 43 0.88 -4.58 -5.23
CA ARG A 43 1.76 -3.75 -6.06
C ARG A 43 1.23 -2.33 -6.11
N ILE A 44 2.10 -1.36 -5.88
CA ILE A 44 1.83 0.06 -6.03
C ILE A 44 2.80 0.61 -7.06
N GLY A 45 2.29 1.30 -8.08
CA GLY A 45 3.07 1.89 -9.16
C GLY A 45 4.02 3.01 -8.70
N VAL A 46 4.73 3.60 -9.65
CA VAL A 46 5.78 4.60 -9.38
C VAL A 46 5.22 5.98 -9.10
N GLY A 47 5.95 6.80 -8.33
CA GLY A 47 5.67 8.22 -8.14
C GLY A 47 4.33 8.55 -7.47
N GLY A 48 3.78 7.64 -6.66
CA GLY A 48 2.54 7.83 -5.92
C GLY A 48 2.71 8.55 -4.57
N ILE A 49 1.60 8.86 -3.90
CA ILE A 49 1.58 9.41 -2.55
C ILE A 49 0.53 8.66 -1.72
N ILE A 50 0.99 7.86 -0.76
CA ILE A 50 0.12 7.18 0.20
C ILE A 50 0.11 7.99 1.49
N ARG A 51 -0.98 8.74 1.70
CA ARG A 51 -1.11 9.69 2.81
C ARG A 51 -1.42 9.02 4.13
N SER A 52 -1.11 9.74 5.21
CA SER A 52 -1.10 9.24 6.58
C SER A 52 -2.40 8.52 6.96
N HIS A 53 -2.26 7.48 7.79
CA HIS A 53 -3.35 6.62 8.26
C HIS A 53 -4.12 5.85 7.15
N THR A 54 -3.60 5.81 5.92
CA THR A 54 -4.17 4.95 4.88
C THR A 54 -3.95 3.47 5.25
N VAL A 55 -4.96 2.63 5.02
CA VAL A 55 -4.86 1.17 5.14
C VAL A 55 -5.17 0.53 3.79
N ILE A 56 -4.19 -0.17 3.23
CA ILE A 56 -4.30 -0.96 2.00
C ILE A 56 -4.16 -2.43 2.35
N TYR A 57 -5.19 -3.22 2.05
CA TYR A 57 -5.17 -4.67 2.24
C TYR A 57 -4.29 -5.37 1.19
N ALA A 58 -3.91 -6.61 1.49
CA ALA A 58 -3.14 -7.44 0.56
C ALA A 58 -3.94 -7.77 -0.72
N GLY A 59 -3.25 -7.95 -1.85
CA GLY A 59 -3.87 -8.37 -3.11
C GLY A 59 -4.17 -7.25 -4.09
N ASN A 60 -3.86 -5.99 -3.77
CA ASN A 60 -4.17 -4.87 -4.65
C ASN A 60 -3.12 -4.69 -5.75
N ALA A 61 -3.59 -4.32 -6.96
CA ALA A 61 -2.74 -3.84 -8.04
C ALA A 61 -3.11 -2.37 -8.33
N ILE A 62 -2.23 -1.45 -7.95
CA ILE A 62 -2.46 0.00 -8.01
C ILE A 62 -1.46 0.61 -8.99
N GLY A 63 -1.97 1.39 -9.95
CA GLY A 63 -1.18 2.02 -11.01
C GLY A 63 -0.28 3.17 -10.55
N ASP A 64 0.40 3.78 -11.51
CA ASP A 64 1.36 4.86 -11.30
C ASP A 64 0.70 6.16 -10.83
N ARG A 65 1.45 6.96 -10.06
CA ARG A 65 1.05 8.29 -9.57
C ARG A 65 -0.26 8.27 -8.79
N PHE A 66 -0.63 7.13 -8.24
CA PHE A 66 -1.78 6.99 -7.38
C PHE A 66 -1.59 7.81 -6.10
N ALA A 67 -2.64 8.52 -5.69
CA ALA A 67 -2.63 9.32 -4.48
C ALA A 67 -3.85 9.02 -3.61
N THR A 68 -3.64 8.70 -2.34
CA THR A 68 -4.73 8.59 -1.37
C THR A 68 -4.96 9.90 -0.62
N GLY A 69 -6.18 10.15 -0.17
CA GLY A 69 -6.42 11.06 0.94
C GLY A 69 -5.91 10.48 2.27
N HIS A 70 -5.95 11.27 3.34
CA HIS A 70 -5.66 10.77 4.69
C HIS A 70 -6.76 9.80 5.15
N GLY A 71 -6.39 8.74 5.87
CA GLY A 71 -7.36 7.79 6.44
C GLY A 71 -8.12 6.94 5.42
N VAL A 72 -7.64 6.84 4.18
CA VAL A 72 -8.28 6.02 3.14
C VAL A 72 -8.19 4.54 3.49
N LEU A 73 -9.26 3.80 3.23
CA LEU A 73 -9.31 2.34 3.37
C LEU A 73 -9.50 1.70 1.99
N ILE A 74 -8.53 0.89 1.55
CA ILE A 74 -8.60 0.09 0.32
C ILE A 74 -8.64 -1.39 0.71
N ARG A 75 -9.74 -2.05 0.39
CA ARG A 75 -9.93 -3.49 0.63
C ARG A 75 -9.07 -4.34 -0.32
N GLU A 76 -9.04 -5.63 -0.09
CA GLU A 76 -8.23 -6.62 -0.80
C GLU A 76 -8.63 -6.75 -2.28
N GLU A 77 -7.69 -7.23 -3.11
CA GLU A 77 -7.95 -7.74 -4.46
C GLU A 77 -8.58 -6.75 -5.47
N ASN A 78 -8.31 -5.44 -5.33
CA ASN A 78 -8.75 -4.45 -6.32
C ASN A 78 -7.69 -4.18 -7.39
N GLN A 79 -8.17 -3.68 -8.54
CA GLN A 79 -7.36 -3.07 -9.59
C GLN A 79 -7.74 -1.59 -9.70
N ILE A 80 -6.77 -0.70 -9.49
CA ILE A 80 -7.00 0.75 -9.39
C ILE A 80 -6.01 1.48 -10.28
N GLY A 81 -6.54 2.29 -11.21
CA GLY A 81 -5.73 3.08 -12.16
C GLY A 81 -5.58 2.39 -13.51
#